data_AF-A0A660CJW2-F1
#
_entry.id   AF-A0A660CJW2-F1
#
_cell.length_a   1.000
_cell.length_b   1.000
_cell.length_c   1.000
_cell.angle_alpha   90.00
_cell.angle_beta   90.00
_cell.angle_gamma   90.00
#
_symmetry.space_group_name_H-M   'P 1'
#
loop_
_entity.id
_entity.type
_entity.pdbx_description
1 polymer ?
#
loop_
_entity_poly.entity_id
_entity_poly.type
_entity_poly.pdbx_seq_one_letter_code
_entity_poly.pdbx_strand_id
1 'polypeptide(L)' 'MGTLEGTVAFITGAARGQGRSHAVALAREGADIIAVDTTAKLDTIPYPLATAADPRPRPD' A
#
# COMPACT_ATOMS: atom_id res chain seq x y z
N MET A 1 -6.54 4.41 21.10
CA MET A 1 -5.25 4.91 20.61
C MET A 1 -4.53 3.73 20.00
N GLY A 2 -4.37 3.73 18.67
CA GLY A 2 -3.64 2.68 17.96
C GLY A 2 -2.13 2.76 18.26
N THR A 3 -1.42 1.65 18.10
CA THR A 3 0.01 1.58 18.49
C THR A 3 0.94 2.42 17.63
N LEU A 4 0.45 2.92 16.49
CA LEU A 4 1.23 3.66 15.49
C LEU A 4 0.76 5.10 15.28
N GLU A 5 -0.07 5.64 16.17
CA GLU A 5 -0.49 7.05 16.09
C GLU A 5 0.71 8.00 16.11
N GLY A 6 0.67 9.03 15.26
CA GLY A 6 1.75 10.00 15.09
C GLY A 6 2.95 9.50 14.27
N THR A 7 2.86 8.30 13.69
CA THR A 7 3.90 7.77 12.80
C THR A 7 3.50 7.85 11.33
N VAL A 8 4.50 7.89 10.45
CA VAL A 8 4.32 7.84 9.00
C VAL A 8 4.95 6.56 8.47
N ALA A 9 4.19 5.75 7.72
CA ALA A 9 4.69 4.56 7.04
C ALA A 9 4.82 4.81 5.52
N PHE A 10 6.05 4.71 5.02
CA PHE A 10 6.36 4.79 3.59
C PHE A 10 6.43 3.38 2.99
N ILE A 11 5.54 3.07 2.04
CA ILE A 11 5.33 1.70 1.54
C ILE A 11 5.41 1.68 0.01
N THR A 12 6.32 0.87 -0.52
CA THR A 12 6.40 0.54 -1.96
C THR A 12 5.59 -0.72 -2.29
N GLY A 13 5.05 -0.83 -3.50
CA GLY A 13 4.22 -1.98 -3.89
C GLY A 13 2.85 -1.98 -3.20
N ALA A 14 2.33 -0.79 -2.85
CA ALA A 14 1.18 -0.63 -1.97
C ALA A 14 -0.19 -0.70 -2.66
N ALA A 15 -0.26 -0.74 -4.00
CA ALA A 15 -1.53 -0.68 -4.74
C ALA A 15 -2.35 -1.97 -4.59
N ARG A 16 -1.70 -3.14 -4.41
CA ARG A 16 -2.39 -4.42 -4.23
C ARG A 16 -1.57 -5.43 -3.40
N GLY A 17 -2.13 -6.64 -3.24
CA GLY A 17 -1.44 -7.76 -2.59
C GLY A 17 -0.96 -7.44 -1.17
N GLN A 18 0.24 -7.91 -0.86
CA GLN A 18 0.82 -7.77 0.48
C GLN A 18 1.08 -6.31 0.85
N GLY A 19 1.65 -5.49 -0.03
CA GLY A 19 1.92 -4.09 0.28
C GLY A 19 0.64 -3.33 0.67
N ARG A 20 -0.47 -3.58 -0.04
CA ARG A 20 -1.78 -3.02 0.34
C ARG A 20 -2.30 -3.56 1.67
N SER A 21 -2.15 -4.86 1.91
CA SER A 21 -2.59 -5.47 3.18
C SER A 21 -1.90 -4.82 4.37
N HIS A 22 -0.59 -4.58 4.27
CA HIS A 22 0.18 -3.92 5.31
C HIS A 22 -0.21 -2.44 5.44
N ALA A 23 -0.37 -1.72 4.32
CA ALA A 23 -0.83 -0.34 4.34
C ALA A 23 -2.15 -0.17 5.11
N VAL A 24 -3.13 -1.06 4.86
CA VAL A 24 -4.42 -1.03 5.56
C VAL A 24 -4.28 -1.38 7.05
N ALA A 25 -3.47 -2.40 7.39
CA ALA A 25 -3.26 -2.78 8.78
C ALA A 25 -2.59 -1.65 9.58
N LEU A 26 -1.55 -1.01 9.01
CA LEU A 26 -0.85 0.10 9.64
C LEU A 26 -1.74 1.34 9.78
N ALA A 27 -2.56 1.64 8.77
CA ALA A 27 -3.52 2.74 8.84
C ALA A 27 -4.57 2.55 9.96
N ARG A 28 -4.99 1.29 10.22
CA ARG A 28 -5.90 0.95 11.33
C ARG A 28 -5.28 1.15 12.70
N GLU A 29 -3.95 0.99 12.80
CA GLU A 29 -3.17 1.29 14.00
C GLU A 29 -2.84 2.78 14.16
N GLY A 30 -3.32 3.63 13.24
CA GLY A 30 -3.20 5.09 13.34
C GLY A 30 -2.02 5.71 12.59
N ALA A 31 -1.27 4.93 11.80
CA ALA A 31 -0.20 5.49 10.97
C ALA A 31 -0.76 6.27 9.76
N ASP A 32 -0.12 7.39 9.43
CA ASP A 32 -0.30 8.05 8.14
C ASP A 32 0.49 7.30 7.07
N ILE A 33 -0.14 7.02 5.93
CA ILE A 33 0.44 6.16 4.90
C ILE A 33 0.86 6.98 3.68
N ILE A 34 2.12 6.82 3.27
CA ILE A 34 2.59 7.23 1.95
C ILE A 34 2.74 5.95 1.12
N ALA A 35 1.82 5.75 0.19
CA ALA A 35 1.76 4.57 -0.67
C ALA A 35 2.35 4.87 -2.06
N VAL A 36 3.32 4.07 -2.48
CA VAL A 36 3.97 4.16 -3.80
C VAL A 36 3.87 2.79 -4.48
N ASP A 37 3.57 2.77 -5.77
CA ASP A 37 3.60 1.55 -6.57
C ASP A 37 4.00 1.87 -8.02
N THR A 38 4.45 0.84 -8.74
CA THR A 38 4.69 0.91 -10.16
C THR A 38 3.49 0.36 -10.93
N THR A 39 3.13 1.04 -12.01
CA THR A 39 2.15 0.52 -12.98
C THR A 39 2.81 -0.14 -14.19
N ALA A 40 4.14 -0.18 -14.22
CA ALA A 40 4.90 -0.79 -15.29
C ALA A 40 4.87 -2.32 -15.15
N LYS A 41 4.67 -3.00 -16.29
CA LYS A 41 4.95 -4.43 -16.37
C LYS A 41 6.46 -4.66 -16.35
N LEU A 42 6.89 -5.71 -15.67
CA LEU A 42 8.29 -6.15 -15.65
C LEU A 42 8.33 -7.56 -16.21
N ASP A 43 9.06 -7.76 -17.31
CA ASP A 43 9.10 -9.04 -18.03
C ASP A 43 9.65 -10.20 -17.18
N THR A 44 10.42 -9.89 -16.14
CA THR A 44 10.98 -10.86 -15.19
C THR A 44 9.97 -11.35 -14.16
N ILE A 45 8.76 -10.77 -14.10
CA ILE A 45 7.74 -11.10 -13.09
C ILE A 45 6.58 -11.86 -13.76
N PRO A 46 6.37 -13.15 -13.43
CA PRO A 46 5.45 -14.03 -14.17
C PRO A 46 3.98 -13.86 -13.76
N TYR A 47 3.61 -12.76 -13.10
CA TYR A 47 2.25 -12.48 -12.64
C TYR A 47 1.89 -11.01 -12.81
N PRO A 48 0.58 -10.68 -12.89
CA PRO A 48 0.14 -9.31 -13.12
C PRO A 48 0.58 -8.34 -12.00
N LEU A 49 1.35 -7.32 -12.39
CA LEU A 49 1.67 -6.16 -11.54
C LEU A 49 0.54 -5.14 -11.52
N ALA A 50 0.59 -4.26 -10.51
CA ALA A 50 -0.40 -3.21 -10.28
C ALA A 50 -0.68 -2.41 -11.55
N THR A 51 -1.93 -1.96 -11.69
CA THR A 51 -2.36 -1.01 -12.71
C THR A 51 -2.78 0.28 -12.02
N ALA A 52 -2.95 1.35 -12.81
CA ALA A 52 -3.43 2.63 -12.28
C ALA A 52 -4.84 2.55 -11.65
N ALA A 53 -5.60 1.47 -11.90
CA ALA A 53 -6.94 1.27 -11.35
C ALA A 53 -6.97 0.55 -9.98
N ASP A 54 -5.83 0.06 -9.49
CA ASP A 54 -5.78 -0.70 -8.23
C ASP A 54 -5.76 0.11 -6.94
N PRO A 55 -5.09 1.28 -6.87
CA PRO A 55 -5.09 2.08 -5.66
C PRO A 55 -6.52 2.38 -5.23
N ARG A 56 -6.80 2.12 -3.95
CA ARG A 56 -8.09 2.39 -3.33
C ARG A 56 -7.90 3.47 -2.26
N PRO A 57 -8.92 4.32 -2.04
CA PRO A 57 -8.86 5.30 -0.96
C PRO A 57 -8.65 4.61 0.39
N ARG A 58 -8.10 5.38 1.33
CA ARG A 58 -7.96 4.95 2.72
C ARG A 58 -9.36 4.56 3.24
N PRO A 59 -9.51 3.41 3.91
CA PRO A 59 -10.73 3.11 4.63
C PRO A 59 -10.90 4.14 5.76
N ASP A 60 -12.11 4.66 5.89
CA ASP A 60 -12.56 5.54 6.96
C ASP A 60 -12.43 4.88 8.35
#